data_AF-A0A090T907-F1
#
_entry.id   AF-A0A090T907-F1
#
_cell.length_a   1.000
_cell.length_b   1.000
_cell.length_c   1.000
_cell.angle_alpha   90.00
_cell.angle_beta   90.00
_cell.angle_gamma   90.00
#
_symmetry.space_group_name_H-M   'P 1'
#
loop_
_entity.id
_entity.type
_entity.pdbx_description
1 polymer ?
#
loop_
_entity_poly.entity_id
_entity_poly.type
_entity_poly.pdbx_seq_one_letter_code
_entity_poly.pdbx_strand_id
1 'polypeptide(L)'
;MAFKSAYPHLKMTVVEAGTQDIRRMLLSGEIDLGVIRNKDVPDDLEVDQIFRSEMVAVVSQHHHFASRASLDFDEFFDEELVMFKPGYFHRDFIDEERKRRQIEPSFIRN
;
A
#
# COMPACT_ATOMS: atom_id res chain seq x y z
N MET A 1 -13.87 0.13 -16.36
CA MET A 1 -14.66 -1.06 -16.77
C MET A 1 -14.29 -1.56 -18.18
N ALA A 2 -13.02 -1.49 -18.61
CA ALA A 2 -12.64 -1.87 -19.97
C ALA A 2 -12.78 -3.39 -20.23
N PHE A 3 -12.33 -4.23 -19.29
CA PHE A 3 -12.34 -5.68 -19.45
C PHE A 3 -13.74 -6.29 -19.57
N LYS A 4 -14.68 -5.91 -18.68
CA LYS A 4 -16.08 -6.36 -18.76
C LYS A 4 -16.75 -5.90 -20.07
N SER A 5 -16.41 -4.72 -20.55
CA SER A 5 -16.94 -4.22 -21.83
C SER A 5 -16.41 -5.02 -23.02
N ALA A 6 -15.15 -5.47 -22.98
CA ALA A 6 -14.58 -6.33 -24.01
C ALA A 6 -15.13 -7.77 -23.95
N TYR A 7 -15.52 -8.24 -22.76
CA TYR A 7 -16.01 -9.61 -22.53
C TYR A 7 -17.36 -9.61 -21.80
N PRO A 8 -18.46 -9.20 -22.46
CA PRO A 8 -19.75 -8.96 -21.81
C PRO A 8 -20.44 -10.22 -21.25
N HIS A 9 -20.09 -11.40 -21.75
CA HIS A 9 -20.66 -12.67 -21.30
C HIS A 9 -19.90 -13.30 -20.13
N LEU A 10 -18.73 -12.77 -19.76
CA LEU A 10 -17.96 -13.25 -18.63
C LEU A 10 -18.60 -12.77 -17.32
N LYS A 11 -18.97 -13.71 -16.46
CA LYS A 11 -19.35 -13.40 -15.08
C LYS A 11 -18.08 -13.22 -14.26
N MET A 12 -17.90 -12.02 -13.69
CA MET A 12 -16.76 -11.73 -12.82
C MET A 12 -17.25 -11.42 -11.42
N THR A 13 -16.53 -11.94 -10.44
CA THR A 13 -16.69 -11.61 -9.02
C THR A 13 -15.41 -10.95 -8.56
N VAL A 14 -15.52 -9.86 -7.80
CA VAL A 14 -14.38 -9.19 -7.18
C VAL A 14 -14.56 -9.30 -5.68
N VAL A 15 -13.51 -9.79 -5.00
CA VAL A 15 -13.45 -9.88 -3.54
C VAL A 15 -12.32 -9.00 -3.06
N GLU A 16 -12.59 -8.19 -2.03
CA GLU A 16 -11.57 -7.41 -1.34
C GLU A 16 -11.18 -8.11 -0.05
N ALA A 17 -9.90 -8.46 0.08
CA ALA A 17 -9.36 -9.15 1.23
C ALA A 17 -7.87 -8.81 1.43
N GLY A 18 -7.32 -9.12 2.60
CA GLY A 18 -5.90 -8.93 2.88
C GLY A 18 -5.02 -9.88 2.05
N THR A 19 -3.75 -9.53 1.83
CA THR A 19 -2.81 -10.36 1.03
C THR A 19 -2.74 -11.82 1.47
N GLN A 20 -2.80 -12.10 2.78
CA GLN A 20 -2.75 -13.47 3.30
C GLN A 20 -4.03 -14.26 3.00
N ASP A 21 -5.19 -13.60 3.09
CA ASP A 21 -6.46 -14.24 2.76
C ASP A 21 -6.58 -14.51 1.26
N ILE A 22 -6.18 -13.56 0.41
CA ILE A 22 -6.13 -13.75 -1.05
C ILE A 22 -5.28 -14.97 -1.42
N ARG A 23 -4.12 -15.15 -0.78
CA ARG A 23 -3.27 -16.34 -1.02
C ARG A 23 -3.94 -17.63 -0.62
N ARG A 24 -4.57 -17.67 0.56
CA ARG A 24 -5.31 -18.85 1.01
C ARG A 24 -6.42 -19.20 0.01
N MET A 25 -7.14 -18.20 -0.48
CA MET A 25 -8.22 -18.39 -1.45
C MET A 25 -7.72 -18.86 -2.83
N LEU A 26 -6.53 -18.41 -3.27
CA LEU A 26 -5.88 -18.93 -4.48
C LEU A 26 -5.52 -20.42 -4.31
N LEU A 27 -4.86 -20.76 -3.20
CA LEU A 27 -4.42 -22.13 -2.91
C LEU A 27 -5.59 -23.09 -2.69
N SER A 28 -6.73 -22.62 -2.19
CA SER A 28 -7.95 -23.43 -2.03
C SER A 28 -8.80 -23.52 -3.30
N GLY A 29 -8.47 -22.75 -4.35
CA GLY A 29 -9.27 -22.67 -5.58
C GLY A 29 -10.57 -21.89 -5.43
N GLU A 30 -10.71 -21.06 -4.39
CA GLU A 30 -11.86 -20.17 -4.20
C GLU A 30 -11.85 -18.97 -5.16
N ILE A 31 -10.65 -18.53 -5.59
CA ILE A 31 -10.47 -17.50 -6.61
C ILE A 31 -9.41 -17.94 -7.61
N ASP A 32 -9.57 -17.49 -8.86
CA ASP A 32 -8.65 -17.84 -9.95
C ASP A 32 -7.44 -16.88 -10.02
N LEU A 33 -7.62 -15.62 -9.62
CA LEU A 33 -6.62 -14.56 -9.75
C LEU A 33 -6.62 -13.66 -8.51
N GLY A 34 -5.43 -13.30 -8.03
CA GLY A 34 -5.23 -12.40 -6.90
C GLY A 34 -4.22 -11.30 -7.22
N VAL A 35 -4.55 -10.05 -6.90
CA VAL A 35 -3.61 -8.93 -6.96
C VAL A 35 -3.11 -8.67 -5.55
N ILE A 36 -1.83 -8.96 -5.32
CA ILE A 36 -1.19 -8.87 -4.01
C ILE A 36 0.10 -8.06 -4.06
N ARG A 37 0.60 -7.68 -2.89
CA ARG A 37 2.00 -7.28 -2.78
C ARG A 37 2.88 -8.52 -2.99
N ASN A 38 3.84 -8.39 -3.91
CA ASN A 38 4.80 -9.43 -4.22
C ASN A 38 5.89 -9.53 -3.14
N LYS A 39 5.56 -10.12 -1.98
CA LYS A 39 6.50 -10.34 -0.86
C LYS A 39 6.20 -11.66 -0.17
N ASP A 40 7.16 -12.57 -0.04
CA ASP A 40 7.00 -13.88 0.61
C ASP A 40 5.91 -14.76 -0.05
N VAL A 41 5.84 -14.78 -1.39
CA VAL A 41 4.85 -15.62 -2.11
C VAL A 41 5.31 -17.09 -2.11
N PRO A 42 4.43 -18.07 -1.78
CA PRO A 42 4.76 -19.49 -1.84
C PRO A 42 5.15 -19.95 -3.25
N ASP A 43 6.03 -20.95 -3.34
CA ASP A 43 6.46 -21.57 -4.61
C ASP A 43 5.30 -22.24 -5.37
N ASP A 44 4.22 -22.58 -4.67
CA ASP A 44 3.01 -23.18 -5.24
C ASP A 44 2.15 -22.17 -6.03
N LEU A 45 2.55 -20.89 -6.08
CA LEU A 45 1.86 -19.83 -6.81
C LEU A 45 2.78 -19.20 -7.87
N GLU A 46 2.29 -19.15 -9.11
CA GLU A 46 2.93 -18.33 -10.14
C GLU A 46 2.59 -16.84 -9.94
N VAL A 47 3.59 -15.98 -10.18
CA VAL A 47 3.48 -14.54 -9.94
C VAL A 47 4.07 -13.77 -11.10
N ASP A 48 3.27 -12.87 -11.65
CA ASP A 48 3.71 -11.85 -12.60
C ASP A 48 3.65 -10.46 -11.97
N GLN A 49 4.76 -9.71 -12.08
CA GLN A 49 4.78 -8.33 -11.62
C GLN A 49 4.05 -7.42 -12.62
N ILE A 50 2.89 -6.90 -12.21
CA ILE A 50 2.08 -6.00 -13.04
C ILE A 50 2.64 -4.57 -13.02
N PHE A 51 2.92 -4.04 -11.83
CA PHE A 51 3.51 -2.71 -11.66
C PHE A 51 4.19 -2.59 -10.30
N ARG A 52 5.01 -1.55 -10.15
CA ARG A 52 5.56 -1.12 -8.86
C ARG A 52 4.88 0.19 -8.48
N SER A 53 4.39 0.26 -7.24
CA SER A 53 3.91 1.51 -6.65
C SER A 53 4.95 2.07 -5.69
N GLU A 54 5.10 3.38 -5.69
CA GLU A 54 5.89 4.09 -4.69
C GLU A 54 4.99 4.56 -3.55
N MET A 55 5.53 4.57 -2.33
CA MET A 55 4.92 5.26 -1.21
C MET A 55 5.41 6.70 -1.25
N VAL A 56 4.49 7.66 -1.35
CA VAL A 56 4.80 9.08 -1.48
C VAL A 56 4.07 9.87 -0.39
N ALA A 57 4.66 10.99 0.02
CA ALA A 57 3.97 11.96 0.84
C ALA A 57 2.92 12.70 -0.01
N VAL A 58 1.73 12.89 0.54
CA VAL A 58 0.65 13.65 -0.11
C VAL A 58 0.40 14.89 0.71
N VAL A 59 0.46 16.05 0.07
CA VAL A 59 0.28 17.35 0.71
C VAL A 59 -0.79 18.17 -0.02
N SER A 60 -1.37 19.15 0.67
CA SER A 60 -2.25 20.15 0.05
C SER A 60 -1.49 20.98 -0.98
N GLN A 61 -2.17 21.48 -2.02
CA GLN A 61 -1.59 22.39 -3.00
C GLN A 61 -1.03 23.69 -2.38
N HIS A 62 -1.47 24.05 -1.18
CA HIS A 62 -1.00 25.23 -0.43
C HIS A 62 0.11 24.89 0.57
N HIS A 63 0.53 23.63 0.68
CA HIS A 63 1.62 23.23 1.56
C HIS A 63 2.96 23.74 1.01
N HIS A 64 3.90 24.09 1.87
CA HIS A 64 5.19 24.63 1.44
C HIS A 64 6.03 23.59 0.64
N PHE A 65 5.82 22.29 0.87
CA PHE A 65 6.37 21.21 0.04
C PHE A 65 5.63 20.95 -1.27
N ALA A 66 4.49 21.60 -1.56
CA ALA A 66 3.68 21.28 -2.75
C ALA A 66 4.40 21.51 -4.09
N SER A 67 5.36 22.43 -4.11
CA SER A 67 6.18 22.73 -5.30
C SER A 67 7.42 21.83 -5.44
N ARG A 68 7.67 20.94 -4.47
CA ARG A 68 8.84 20.07 -4.45
C ARG A 68 8.51 18.71 -5.05
N ALA A 69 9.45 18.20 -5.85
CA ALA A 69 9.37 16.84 -6.40
C ALA A 69 9.72 15.76 -5.36
N SER A 70 10.49 16.12 -4.32
CA SER A 70 10.93 15.20 -3.26
C SER A 70 11.23 15.94 -1.96
N LEU A 71 11.15 15.20 -0.86
CA LEU A 71 11.64 15.58 0.47
C LEU A 71 12.33 14.38 1.11
N ASP A 72 13.20 14.63 2.08
CA ASP A 72 13.77 13.57 2.89
C ASP A 72 12.88 13.23 4.09
N PHE A 73 13.29 12.20 4.85
CA PHE A 73 12.51 11.75 6.00
C PHE A 73 12.59 12.71 7.18
N ASP A 74 13.68 13.45 7.35
CA ASP A 74 13.84 14.37 8.47
C ASP A 74 12.86 15.55 8.26
N GLU A 75 12.81 16.10 7.05
CA GLU A 75 11.81 17.08 6.62
C GLU A 75 10.38 16.55 6.73
N PHE A 76 10.14 15.27 6.43
CA PHE A 76 8.83 14.65 6.56
C PHE A 76 8.38 14.54 8.01
N PHE A 77 9.28 14.17 8.93
CA PHE A 77 8.96 13.98 10.34
C PHE A 77 8.90 15.29 11.14
N ASP A 78 9.43 16.38 10.60
CA ASP A 78 9.27 17.73 11.16
C ASP A 78 7.84 18.29 10.97
N GLU A 79 7.03 17.70 10.07
CA GLU A 79 5.64 18.09 9.83
C GLU A 79 4.62 17.42 10.76
N GLU A 80 3.45 18.05 10.88
CA GLU A 80 2.28 17.40 11.50
C GLU A 80 1.67 16.35 10.57
N LEU A 81 1.83 15.07 10.95
CA LEU A 81 1.42 13.96 10.09
C LEU A 81 0.03 13.40 10.41
N VAL A 82 -0.84 13.36 9.40
CA VAL A 82 -2.07 12.55 9.44
C VAL A 82 -1.73 11.11 9.06
N MET A 83 -1.81 10.22 10.04
CA MET A 83 -1.32 8.85 9.93
C MET A 83 -2.43 7.82 10.04
N PHE A 84 -2.23 6.66 9.40
CA PHE A 84 -3.06 5.48 9.65
C PHE A 84 -2.92 4.99 11.10
N LYS A 85 -3.90 4.22 11.55
CA LYS A 85 -3.85 3.53 12.85
C LYS A 85 -2.74 2.46 12.84
N PRO A 86 -2.19 2.11 14.02
CA PRO A 86 -1.26 0.98 14.15
C PRO A 86 -1.83 -0.31 13.55
N GLY A 87 -0.98 -1.14 12.94
CA GLY A 87 -1.36 -2.39 12.27
C GLY A 87 -1.75 -2.23 10.80
N TYR A 88 -1.74 -0.99 10.27
CA TYR A 88 -1.78 -0.75 8.84
C TYR A 88 -0.36 -0.69 8.29
N PHE A 89 -0.14 -1.31 7.12
CA PHE A 89 1.18 -1.37 6.49
C PHE A 89 1.90 -0.01 6.39
N HIS A 90 1.21 1.05 5.96
CA HIS A 90 1.79 2.39 5.88
C HIS A 90 2.24 2.91 7.25
N ARG A 91 1.44 2.66 8.29
CA ARG A 91 1.78 3.07 9.65
C ARG A 91 3.01 2.32 10.16
N ASP A 92 3.02 1.01 10.00
CA ASP A 92 4.12 0.17 10.48
C ASP A 92 5.44 0.53 9.76
N PHE A 93 5.39 0.74 8.44
CA PHE A 93 6.55 1.18 7.65
C PHE A 93 7.11 2.52 8.14
N ILE A 94 6.25 3.53 8.36
CA ILE A 94 6.70 4.85 8.80
C ILE A 94 7.26 4.78 10.24
N ASP A 95 6.63 4.00 11.13
CA ASP A 95 7.15 3.79 12.48
C ASP A 95 8.53 3.09 12.47
N GLU A 96 8.76 2.14 11.55
CA GLU A 96 10.07 1.52 11.33
C GLU A 96 11.11 2.50 10.80
N GLU A 97 10.79 3.28 9.76
CA GLU A 97 11.70 4.26 9.18
C GLU A 97 12.09 5.35 10.19
N ARG A 98 11.15 5.71 11.08
CA ARG A 98 11.39 6.65 12.16
C ARG A 98 12.33 6.08 13.22
N LYS A 99 12.10 4.85 13.67
CA LYS A 99 12.99 4.14 14.61
C LYS A 99 14.40 4.02 14.05
N ARG A 100 14.52 3.69 12.76
CA ARG A 100 15.81 3.54 12.06
C ARG A 100 16.65 4.82 12.08
N ARG A 101 16.00 5.99 12.12
CA ARG A 101 16.63 7.32 12.11
C ARG A 101 16.72 7.97 13.50
N GLN A 102 16.22 7.30 14.55
CA GLN A 102 16.24 7.81 15.92
C GLN A 102 15.52 9.15 16.09
N ILE A 103 14.41 9.36 15.36
CA ILE A 103 13.64 10.60 15.41
C ILE A 103 12.55 10.51 16.50
N GLU A 104 12.52 11.49 17.40
CA GLU A 104 11.58 11.59 18.53
C GLU A 104 10.15 11.98 18.10
N PRO A 105 9.09 11.70 18.91
CA PRO A 105 7.70 11.85 18.44
C PRO A 105 7.19 13.30 18.48
N SER A 106 6.88 13.86 17.31
CA SER A 106 6.01 15.02 17.12
C SER A 106 4.61 14.55 16.64
N PHE A 107 3.83 13.87 17.49
CA PHE A 107 2.44 13.53 17.13
C PHE A 107 1.46 14.59 17.65
N ILE A 108 0.71 15.24 16.75
CA ILE A 108 -0.58 15.83 17.14
C ILE A 108 -1.60 14.69 17.20
N ARG A 109 -2.11 14.44 18.41
CA ARG A 109 -3.27 13.57 18.62
C ARG A 109 -4.52 14.34 18.18
N ASN A 110 -5.33 13.75 17.30
CA ASN A 110 -6.76 14.03 17.31
C ASN A 110 -7.37 13.53 18.63
#